data_AF-A0A7G2J006-F1
#
_entry.id   AF-A0A7G2J006-F1
#
_cell.length_a   1.000
_cell.length_b   1.000
_cell.length_c   1.000
_cell.angle_alpha   90.00
_cell.angle_beta   90.00
_cell.angle_gamma   90.00
#
_symmetry.space_group_name_H-M   'P 1'
#
loop_
_entity.id
_entity.type
_entity.pdbx_description
1 polymer ?
#
loop_
_entity_poly.entity_id
_entity_poly.type
_entity_poly.pdbx_seq_one_letter_code
_entity_poly.pdbx_strand_id
1 'polypeptide(L)'
;MENETKKLRSLYIPYAGPVLLEFPLLNKGSAFSVEERRNFNLLGLLPEVVETIEEQAERAWIQYQGFKTEIDKHIYLRNIQDTNETLFYRLVHNHLDEMMPVIYTPTVGAAVSVSLRFIVVRAACLSLIRTATIWTISCKTSLTTISRSSLSPMANVF
;
A
#
# COMPACT_ATOMS: atom_id res chain seq x y z
N MET A 1 8.69 34.67 -19.25
CA MET A 1 9.67 33.57 -19.15
C MET A 1 10.11 33.49 -17.70
N GLU A 2 9.40 32.71 -16.89
CA GLU A 2 9.69 32.59 -15.46
C GLU A 2 9.60 31.11 -15.09
N ASN A 3 10.56 30.34 -15.61
CA ASN A 3 10.85 28.99 -15.14
C ASN A 3 12.05 29.10 -14.19
N GLU A 4 11.85 29.81 -13.10
CA GLU A 4 12.73 29.75 -11.93
C GLU A 4 12.58 28.33 -11.37
N THR A 5 13.62 27.53 -11.59
CA THR A 5 13.83 26.18 -11.06
C THR A 5 13.27 26.04 -9.65
N LYS A 6 12.10 25.39 -9.54
CA LYS A 6 11.48 24.99 -8.28
C LYS A 6 12.47 24.06 -7.59
N LYS A 7 13.29 24.60 -6.69
CA LYS A 7 14.25 23.85 -5.87
C LYS A 7 13.46 22.78 -5.12
N LEU A 8 13.52 21.55 -5.61
CA LEU A 8 12.84 20.40 -5.04
C LEU A 8 13.38 20.25 -3.62
N ARG A 9 12.53 20.55 -2.62
CA ARG A 9 12.81 20.20 -1.24
C ARG A 9 12.75 18.67 -1.20
N SER A 10 13.90 18.02 -1.19
CA SER A 10 13.95 16.59 -0.97
C SER A 10 13.38 16.30 0.41
N LEU A 11 12.27 15.57 0.44
CA LEU A 11 11.72 15.05 1.68
C LEU A 11 12.51 13.81 2.04
N TYR A 12 13.10 13.80 3.23
CA TYR A 12 13.72 12.60 3.76
C TYR A 12 12.61 11.63 4.17
N ILE A 13 12.71 10.38 3.71
CA ILE A 13 11.73 9.33 3.98
C ILE A 13 12.50 8.13 4.54
N PRO A 14 12.10 7.57 5.70
CA PRO A 14 12.79 6.43 6.31
C PRO A 14 12.40 5.07 5.69
N TYR A 15 11.49 5.04 4.72
CA TYR A 15 10.94 3.84 4.10
C TYR A 15 11.74 3.46 2.84
N ALA A 16 12.10 2.19 2.71
CA ALA A 16 12.81 1.63 1.55
C ALA A 16 12.36 0.18 1.28
N GLY A 17 12.64 -0.31 0.07
CA GLY A 17 12.31 -1.67 -0.34
C GLY A 17 10.79 -1.89 -0.58
N PRO A 18 10.26 -3.10 -0.32
CA PRO A 18 8.88 -3.44 -0.64
C PRO A 18 7.86 -2.60 0.15
N VAL A 19 8.21 -2.18 1.36
CA VAL A 19 7.37 -1.34 2.22
C VAL A 19 7.03 0.00 1.54
N LEU A 20 7.92 0.54 0.71
CA LEU A 20 7.66 1.78 -0.03
C LEU A 20 6.55 1.60 -1.08
N LEU A 21 6.42 0.41 -1.65
CA LEU A 21 5.41 0.09 -2.67
C LEU A 21 4.02 -0.15 -2.07
N GLU A 22 3.94 -0.43 -0.78
CA GLU A 22 2.68 -0.58 -0.04
C GLU A 22 2.00 0.76 0.26
N PHE A 23 2.76 1.87 0.22
CA PHE A 23 2.23 3.20 0.51
C PHE A 23 1.75 3.91 -0.77
N PRO A 24 0.44 4.12 -0.97
CA PRO A 24 -0.10 4.62 -2.24
C PRO A 24 0.35 6.04 -2.59
N LEU A 25 0.63 6.85 -1.57
CA LEU A 25 1.11 8.23 -1.69
C LEU A 25 2.57 8.31 -2.17
N LEU A 26 3.38 7.30 -1.88
CA LEU A 26 4.82 7.29 -2.19
C LEU A 26 5.14 6.41 -3.39
N ASN A 27 4.25 5.47 -3.71
CA ASN A 27 4.42 4.55 -4.81
C ASN A 27 4.28 5.26 -6.16
N LYS A 28 5.32 5.14 -6.99
CA LYS A 28 5.33 5.64 -8.38
C LYS A 28 5.19 4.52 -9.42
N GLY A 29 5.11 3.26 -9.00
CA GLY A 29 5.09 2.10 -9.90
C GLY A 29 6.31 2.06 -10.81
N SER A 30 6.12 1.94 -12.12
CA SER A 30 7.20 1.94 -13.12
C SER A 30 7.91 3.30 -13.29
N ALA A 31 7.37 4.40 -12.73
CA ALA A 31 7.91 5.75 -12.90
C ALA A 31 9.06 6.10 -11.94
N PHE A 32 9.52 5.15 -11.12
CA PHE A 32 10.77 5.34 -10.38
C PHE A 32 11.96 5.38 -11.33
N SER A 33 12.77 6.43 -11.22
CA SER A 33 14.01 6.54 -12.02
C SER A 33 15.02 5.45 -11.61
N VAL A 34 15.99 5.16 -12.49
CA VAL A 34 17.03 4.16 -12.20
C VAL A 34 17.83 4.52 -10.94
N GLU A 35 18.05 5.82 -10.71
CA GLU A 35 18.74 6.33 -9.52
C GLU A 35 17.89 6.16 -8.26
N GLU A 36 16.58 6.49 -8.32
CA GLU A 36 15.65 6.27 -7.21
C GLU A 36 15.55 4.78 -6.85
N ARG A 37 15.51 3.89 -7.85
CA ARG A 37 15.46 2.44 -7.61
C ARG A 37 16.71 1.92 -6.90
N ARG A 38 17.89 2.47 -7.20
CA ARG A 38 19.14 2.16 -6.48
C ARG A 38 19.10 2.66 -5.04
N ASN A 39 18.65 3.90 -4.84
CA ASN A 39 18.62 4.55 -3.54
C ASN A 39 17.57 3.95 -2.59
N PHE A 40 16.43 3.49 -3.12
CA PHE A 40 15.35 2.88 -2.35
C PHE A 40 15.38 1.35 -2.33
N ASN A 41 16.44 0.70 -2.84
CA ASN A 41 16.59 -0.75 -2.91
C ASN A 41 15.42 -1.46 -3.63
N LEU A 42 14.96 -0.90 -4.75
CA LEU A 42 13.86 -1.44 -5.57
C LEU A 42 14.34 -2.27 -6.77
N LEU A 43 15.65 -2.45 -6.93
CA LEU A 43 16.22 -3.24 -8.02
C LEU A 43 15.72 -4.70 -7.93
N GLY A 44 15.15 -5.19 -9.02
CA GLY A 44 14.58 -6.54 -9.12
C GLY A 44 13.12 -6.68 -8.66
N LEU A 45 12.54 -5.66 -8.02
CA LEU A 45 11.12 -5.67 -7.62
C LEU A 45 10.20 -5.11 -8.71
N LEU A 46 10.74 -4.27 -9.59
CA LEU A 46 10.01 -3.59 -10.66
C LEU A 46 10.59 -3.95 -12.03
N PRO A 47 9.77 -3.96 -13.10
CA PRO A 47 10.25 -4.18 -14.46
C PRO A 47 11.32 -3.14 -14.84
N GLU A 48 12.30 -3.50 -15.65
CA GLU A 48 13.43 -2.62 -16.02
C GLU A 48 12.99 -1.34 -16.73
N VAL A 49 11.89 -1.41 -17.49
CA VAL A 49 11.32 -0.28 -18.21
C VAL A 49 10.90 0.83 -17.22
N VAL A 50 11.36 2.04 -17.48
CA VAL A 50 10.94 3.26 -16.77
C VAL A 50 9.91 3.95 -17.66
N GLU A 51 8.69 4.08 -17.15
CA GLU A 51 7.59 4.76 -17.84
C GLU A 51 7.39 6.16 -17.25
N THR A 52 6.98 7.11 -18.08
CA THR A 52 6.50 8.42 -17.62
C THR A 52 5.10 8.30 -17.01
N ILE A 53 4.70 9.28 -16.19
CA ILE A 53 3.35 9.28 -15.60
C ILE A 53 2.28 9.45 -16.69
N GLU A 54 2.59 10.12 -17.80
CA GLU A 54 1.74 10.26 -18.97
C GLU A 54 1.50 8.90 -19.65
N GLU A 55 2.55 8.12 -19.90
CA GLU A 55 2.43 6.78 -20.51
C GLU A 55 1.66 5.82 -19.60
N GLN A 56 1.90 5.88 -18.28
CA GLN A 56 1.14 5.12 -17.30
C GLN A 56 -0.35 5.49 -17.32
N ALA A 57 -0.67 6.79 -17.40
CA ALA A 57 -2.05 7.28 -17.45
C ALA A 57 -2.74 6.83 -18.74
N GLU A 58 -2.07 6.93 -19.90
CA GLU A 58 -2.60 6.45 -21.18
C GLU A 58 -2.87 4.94 -21.15
N ARG A 59 -1.92 4.15 -20.63
CA ARG A 59 -2.10 2.70 -20.47
C ARG A 59 -3.28 2.37 -19.55
N ALA A 60 -3.42 3.10 -18.44
CA ALA A 60 -4.54 2.92 -17.52
C ALA A 60 -5.87 3.32 -18.17
N TRP A 61 -5.88 4.37 -19.00
CA TRP A 61 -7.05 4.80 -19.75
C TRP A 61 -7.52 3.77 -20.77
N ILE A 62 -6.61 3.21 -21.57
CA ILE A 62 -6.92 2.13 -22.52
C ILE A 62 -7.52 0.92 -21.80
N GLN A 63 -6.98 0.55 -20.63
CA GLN A 63 -7.54 -0.53 -19.81
C GLN A 63 -8.94 -0.18 -19.29
N TYR A 64 -9.15 1.06 -18.83
CA TYR A 64 -10.44 1.55 -18.36
C TYR A 64 -11.53 1.45 -19.45
N GLN A 65 -11.20 1.84 -20.68
CA GLN A 65 -12.11 1.74 -21.83
C GLN A 65 -12.42 0.30 -22.25
N GLY A 66 -11.53 -0.65 -21.95
CA GLY A 66 -11.74 -2.07 -22.23
C GLY A 66 -12.82 -2.74 -21.37
N PHE A 67 -13.19 -2.14 -20.23
CA PHE A 67 -14.22 -2.69 -19.35
C PHE A 67 -15.63 -2.38 -19.87
N LYS A 68 -16.47 -3.43 -19.92
CA LYS A 68 -17.85 -3.33 -20.42
C LYS A 68 -18.86 -2.90 -19.35
N THR A 69 -18.58 -3.19 -18.08
CA THR A 69 -19.51 -2.88 -16.98
C THR A 69 -18.98 -1.71 -16.14
N GLU A 70 -19.90 -0.86 -15.68
CA GLU A 70 -19.56 0.29 -14.83
C GLU A 70 -19.02 -0.15 -13.45
N ILE A 71 -19.39 -1.35 -12.99
CA ILE A 71 -18.91 -1.92 -11.73
C ILE A 71 -17.43 -2.31 -11.86
N ASP A 72 -17.04 -2.95 -12.96
CA ASP A 72 -15.64 -3.33 -13.20
C ASP A 72 -14.76 -2.08 -13.32
N LYS A 73 -15.25 -1.04 -14.00
CA LYS A 73 -14.61 0.27 -14.07
C LYS A 73 -14.41 0.88 -12.68
N HIS A 74 -15.44 0.83 -11.83
CA HIS A 74 -15.34 1.31 -10.45
C HIS A 74 -14.30 0.54 -9.62
N ILE A 75 -14.31 -0.79 -9.70
CA ILE A 75 -13.33 -1.65 -9.01
C ILE A 75 -11.92 -1.34 -9.48
N TYR A 76 -11.73 -1.16 -10.79
CA TYR A 76 -10.44 -0.83 -11.38
C TYR A 76 -9.92 0.52 -10.88
N LEU A 77 -10.75 1.56 -10.90
CA LEU A 77 -10.39 2.88 -10.39
C LEU A 77 -10.03 2.84 -8.89
N ARG A 78 -10.75 2.06 -8.08
CA ARG A 78 -10.42 1.87 -6.66
C ARG A 78 -9.09 1.14 -6.45
N ASN A 79 -8.79 0.14 -7.28
CA ASN A 79 -7.50 -0.55 -7.22
C ASN A 79 -6.33 0.38 -7.58
N ILE A 80 -6.50 1.29 -8.55
CA ILE A 80 -5.47 2.30 -8.85
C ILE A 80 -5.29 3.23 -7.64
N GLN A 81 -6.37 3.70 -7.04
CA GLN A 81 -6.31 4.55 -5.85
C GLN A 81 -5.56 3.88 -4.68
N ASP A 82 -5.81 2.60 -4.43
CA ASP A 82 -5.17 1.82 -3.38
C ASP A 82 -3.68 1.50 -3.66
N THR A 83 -3.21 1.65 -4.89
CA THR A 83 -1.82 1.29 -5.27
C THR A 83 -0.97 2.51 -5.58
N ASN A 84 -1.50 3.50 -6.29
CA ASN A 84 -0.85 4.74 -6.66
C ASN A 84 -1.87 5.88 -6.75
N GLU A 85 -1.89 6.70 -5.71
CA GLU A 85 -2.83 7.81 -5.58
C GLU A 85 -2.50 8.96 -6.56
N THR A 86 -1.22 9.15 -6.87
CA THR A 86 -0.77 10.19 -7.82
C THR A 86 -1.26 9.90 -9.24
N LEU A 87 -1.16 8.64 -9.67
CA LEU A 87 -1.66 8.19 -10.98
C LEU A 87 -3.18 8.29 -11.04
N PHE A 88 -3.88 7.90 -9.97
CA PHE A 88 -5.34 8.02 -9.89
C PHE A 88 -5.80 9.46 -10.14
N TYR A 89 -5.25 10.43 -9.41
CA TYR A 89 -5.64 11.83 -9.59
C TYR A 89 -5.25 12.39 -10.96
N ARG A 90 -4.11 11.98 -11.51
CA ARG A 90 -3.70 12.37 -12.87
C ARG A 90 -4.69 11.88 -13.92
N LEU A 91 -5.11 10.62 -13.82
CA LEU A 91 -6.07 10.00 -14.73
C LEU A 91 -7.45 10.66 -14.64
N VAL A 92 -7.96 10.85 -13.42
CA VAL A 92 -9.27 11.49 -13.18
C VAL A 92 -9.26 12.94 -13.66
N HIS A 93 -8.16 13.67 -13.48
CA HIS A 93 -8.04 15.03 -13.96
C HIS A 93 -8.16 15.12 -15.49
N ASN A 94 -7.63 14.14 -16.23
CA ASN A 94 -7.66 14.14 -17.69
C ASN A 94 -9.05 13.78 -18.27
N HIS A 95 -9.83 12.95 -17.57
CA HIS A 95 -11.11 12.42 -18.03
C HIS A 95 -12.23 12.62 -17.01
N LEU A 96 -12.29 13.81 -16.41
CA LEU A 96 -13.16 14.09 -15.26
C LEU A 96 -14.64 13.89 -15.57
N ASP A 97 -15.10 14.38 -16.73
CA ASP A 97 -16.50 14.33 -17.15
C ASP A 97 -17.02 12.89 -17.29
N GLU A 98 -16.20 11.98 -17.82
CA GLU A 98 -16.56 10.58 -18.04
C GLU A 98 -16.41 9.73 -16.76
N MET A 99 -15.44 10.05 -15.90
CA MET A 99 -15.15 9.26 -14.70
C MET A 99 -16.02 9.63 -13.49
N MET A 100 -16.56 10.85 -13.44
CA MET A 100 -17.36 11.29 -12.29
C MET A 100 -18.56 10.38 -11.99
N PRO A 101 -19.44 10.02 -12.95
CA PRO A 101 -20.56 9.15 -12.64
C PRO A 101 -20.11 7.78 -12.09
N VAL A 102 -19.01 7.23 -12.59
CA VAL A 102 -18.49 5.91 -12.17
C VAL A 102 -17.91 5.93 -10.75
N ILE A 103 -17.29 7.04 -10.35
CA ILE A 103 -16.72 7.20 -8.99
C ILE A 103 -17.84 7.38 -7.95
N TYR A 104 -18.83 8.21 -8.26
CA TYR A 104 -19.82 8.67 -7.27
C TYR A 104 -21.15 7.90 -7.28
N THR A 105 -21.51 7.27 -8.39
CA THR A 105 -22.72 6.44 -8.47
C THR A 105 -22.30 4.98 -8.62
N PRO A 106 -22.01 4.26 -7.52
CA PRO A 106 -21.81 2.82 -7.61
C PRO A 106 -23.19 2.20 -7.86
N THR A 107 -23.62 2.20 -9.12
CA THR A 107 -24.88 1.63 -9.66
C THR A 107 -25.65 0.81 -8.62
N VAL A 108 -26.62 1.50 -8.02
CA VAL A 108 -27.27 1.29 -6.72
C VAL A 108 -27.92 -0.08 -6.44
N GLY A 109 -27.80 -1.08 -7.33
CA GLY A 109 -28.30 -2.44 -7.14
C GLY A 109 -27.23 -3.54 -7.00
N ALA A 110 -26.04 -3.37 -7.57
CA ALA A 110 -25.01 -4.42 -7.60
C ALA A 110 -23.87 -4.22 -6.60
N ALA A 111 -23.71 -3.00 -6.08
CA ALA A 111 -22.64 -2.66 -5.14
C ALA A 111 -22.78 -3.37 -3.78
N VAL A 112 -23.98 -3.76 -3.36
CA VAL A 112 -24.21 -4.41 -2.05
C VAL A 112 -23.55 -5.79 -1.96
N SER A 113 -23.50 -6.56 -3.05
CA SER A 113 -22.87 -7.88 -3.07
C SER A 113 -21.35 -7.81 -3.21
N VAL A 114 -20.83 -6.86 -4.00
CA VAL A 114 -19.39 -6.70 -4.25
C VAL A 114 -18.68 -5.97 -3.10
N SER A 115 -19.32 -4.99 -2.46
CA SER A 115 -18.75 -4.27 -1.31
C SER A 115 -18.44 -5.21 -0.14
N LEU A 116 -19.27 -6.25 0.07
CA LEU A 116 -19.00 -7.29 1.06
C LEU A 116 -17.71 -8.08 0.76
N ARG A 117 -17.32 -8.25 -0.51
CA ARG A 117 -16.09 -8.97 -0.91
C ARG A 117 -14.83 -8.15 -0.59
N PHE A 118 -14.86 -6.83 -0.79
CA PHE A 118 -13.71 -5.94 -0.59
C PHE A 118 -13.44 -5.62 0.89
N ILE A 119 -14.48 -5.45 1.70
CA ILE A 119 -14.33 -5.22 3.15
C ILE A 119 -13.75 -6.47 3.83
N VAL A 120 -14.17 -7.67 3.42
CA VAL A 120 -13.72 -8.93 4.03
C VAL A 120 -12.23 -9.19 3.76
N VAL A 121 -11.70 -8.86 2.57
CA VAL A 121 -10.27 -9.08 2.25
C VAL A 121 -9.36 -8.12 3.03
N ARG A 122 -9.73 -6.83 3.18
CA ARG A 122 -8.94 -5.88 4.00
C ARG A 122 -9.04 -6.17 5.51
N ALA A 123 -10.20 -6.63 5.99
CA ALA A 123 -10.36 -7.01 7.40
C ALA A 123 -9.67 -8.33 7.76
N ALA A 124 -9.64 -9.31 6.84
CA ALA A 124 -8.99 -10.61 7.08
C ALA A 124 -7.47 -10.49 7.28
N CYS A 125 -6.78 -9.62 6.54
CA CYS A 125 -5.34 -9.39 6.73
C CYS A 125 -4.98 -8.83 8.11
N LEU A 126 -5.80 -7.93 8.68
CA LEU A 126 -5.57 -7.41 10.04
C LEU A 126 -5.75 -8.47 11.13
N SER A 127 -6.58 -9.49 10.89
CA SER A 127 -6.85 -10.54 11.88
C SER A 127 -5.69 -11.55 12.02
N LEU A 128 -5.00 -11.88 10.92
CA LEU A 128 -3.86 -12.82 10.92
C LEU A 128 -2.60 -12.23 11.58
N ILE A 129 -2.42 -10.91 11.54
CA ILE A 129 -1.27 -10.22 12.17
C ILE A 129 -1.44 -10.14 13.71
N ARG A 130 -2.68 -10.09 14.22
CA ARG A 130 -2.95 -10.08 15.68
C ARG A 130 -2.78 -11.45 16.34
N THR A 131 -2.93 -12.56 15.61
CA THR A 131 -2.74 -13.91 16.20
C THR A 131 -1.27 -14.30 16.34
N ALA A 132 -0.37 -13.76 15.50
CA ALA A 132 1.06 -14.05 15.59
C ALA A 132 1.75 -13.37 16.79
N THR A 133 1.29 -12.18 17.19
CA THR A 133 1.88 -11.39 18.29
C THR A 133 1.44 -11.85 19.69
N ILE A 134 0.22 -12.37 19.83
CA ILE A 134 -0.29 -12.88 21.12
C ILE A 134 0.46 -14.15 21.56
N TRP A 135 0.83 -15.03 20.63
CA TRP A 135 1.55 -16.26 20.96
C TRP A 135 3.01 -15.99 21.38
N THR A 136 3.67 -14.99 20.79
CA THR A 136 5.03 -14.60 21.17
C THR A 136 5.10 -13.91 22.54
N ILE A 137 4.06 -13.17 22.91
CA ILE A 137 3.97 -12.53 24.25
C ILE A 137 3.72 -13.59 25.33
N SER A 138 2.84 -14.57 25.08
CA SER A 138 2.54 -15.64 26.04
C SER A 138 3.74 -16.58 26.30
N CYS A 139 4.54 -16.88 25.27
CA CYS A 139 5.70 -17.75 25.42
C CYS A 139 6.86 -17.09 26.22
N LYS A 140 6.98 -15.75 26.19
CA LYS A 140 8.00 -15.01 26.96
C LYS A 140 7.66 -14.88 28.45
N THR A 141 6.39 -15.00 28.85
CA THR A 141 5.98 -14.90 30.26
C THR A 141 6.05 -16.24 31.02
N SER A 142 6.24 -17.37 30.32
CA SER A 142 6.35 -18.69 30.95
C SER A 142 7.80 -19.11 31.24
N LEU A 143 8.78 -18.55 30.53
CA LEU A 143 10.20 -18.91 30.68
C LEU A 143 10.95 -18.14 31.79
N THR A 144 10.39 -17.06 32.35
CA THR A 144 11.01 -16.28 33.43
C THR A 144 10.61 -16.71 34.85
N THR A 145 9.68 -17.65 35.01
CA THR A 145 9.13 -18.05 36.32
C THR A 145 9.72 -19.37 36.86
N ILE A 146 10.56 -20.08 36.08
CA ILE A 146 11.09 -21.41 36.44
C ILE A 146 12.52 -21.37 37.03
N SER A 147 13.23 -20.23 37.02
CA SER A 147 14.63 -20.17 37.48
C SER A 147 14.86 -19.58 38.88
N ARG A 148 13.84 -19.43 39.74
CA ARG A 148 14.01 -18.71 41.04
C ARG A 148 13.37 -19.34 42.28
N SER A 149 13.19 -20.65 42.32
CA SER A 149 12.78 -21.33 43.55
C SER A 149 13.36 -22.74 43.68
N SER A 150 14.68 -22.81 43.87
CA SER A 150 15.28 -23.88 44.68
C SER A 150 16.60 -23.38 45.27
N LEU A 151 16.85 -23.77 46.53
CA LEU A 151 18.02 -23.49 47.36
C LEU A 151 17.91 -22.27 48.28
N SER A 152 17.22 -22.46 49.40
CA SER A 152 17.79 -22.10 50.71
C SER A 152 18.47 -23.34 51.29
N PRO A 153 19.65 -23.18 51.87
CA PRO A 153 19.84 -23.63 53.26
C PRO A 153 20.59 -22.57 54.07
N MET A 154 20.07 -22.26 55.26
CA MET A 154 20.69 -22.60 56.55
C MET A 154 21.89 -21.72 56.94
N ALA A 155 21.66 -21.01 58.04
CA ALA A 155 22.55 -20.93 59.20
C ALA A 155 23.79 -20.02 59.17
N ASN A 156 23.84 -19.23 60.25
CA ASN A 156 24.98 -18.91 61.11
C ASN A 156 25.82 -17.63 60.88
N VAL A 157 25.69 -16.74 61.89
CA VAL A 157 26.77 -16.30 62.81
C VAL A 157 27.82 -15.34 62.24
N PHE A 158 27.61 -14.03 62.41
CA PHE A 158 28.22 -13.15 63.42
C PHE A 158 27.66 -11.72 63.28
#